data_AF-A0A524E8F5-F1
#
_entry.id   AF-A0A524E8F5-F1
#
_cell.length_a   1.000
_cell.length_b   1.000
_cell.length_c   1.000
_cell.angle_alpha   90.00
_cell.angle_beta   90.00
_cell.angle_gamma   90.00
#
_symmetry.space_group_name_H-M   'P 1'
#
loop_
_entity.id
_entity.type
_entity.pdbx_description
1 polymer ?
#
loop_
_entity_poly.entity_id
_entity_poly.type
_entity_poly.pdbx_seq_one_letter_code
_entity_poly.pdbx_strand_id
1 'polypeptide(L)'
;MSLTARDLLHRIAEDTGQSFTELARRVNDEMASGKGIMDAVRKILIKNGLDPNEYRLSPVRIVNRITHLLEEEYSQTLMISAVLAQMVESTDKDRFPPPAFFIFLELLNSVPEAKQTTNLSLSSEIDEKTTEIIELTTTLVSIICSWSKQGITGVARDCPDELRDLARVVARKTRLYQAGLWTCLSCGKVVDLKDTRALLCSECDAKIYGDLEDMPVRTYHERERTGFGKTKKGPELE
;
A
#
# COMPACT_ATOMS: atom_id res chain seq x y z
N MET A 1 -17.76 0.55 -15.06
CA MET A 1 -17.02 1.57 -14.28
C MET A 1 -15.96 0.83 -13.48
N SER A 2 -14.69 1.06 -13.78
CA SER A 2 -13.58 0.27 -13.22
C SER A 2 -13.23 0.72 -11.80
N LEU A 3 -12.76 -0.21 -10.96
CA LEU A 3 -12.26 0.10 -9.62
C LEU A 3 -10.74 0.26 -9.60
N THR A 4 -10.02 -0.50 -10.42
CA THR A 4 -8.56 -0.43 -10.49
C THR A 4 -8.10 0.25 -11.77
N ALA A 5 -6.92 0.89 -11.73
CA ALA A 5 -6.27 1.42 -12.93
C ALA A 5 -5.94 0.30 -13.93
N ARG A 6 -5.62 -0.90 -13.42
CA ARG A 6 -5.35 -2.09 -14.22
C ARG A 6 -6.57 -2.47 -15.08
N ASP A 7 -7.74 -2.62 -14.46
CA ASP A 7 -8.98 -2.98 -15.16
C ASP A 7 -9.37 -1.93 -16.20
N LEU A 8 -9.19 -0.65 -15.84
CA LEU A 8 -9.45 0.46 -16.75
C LEU A 8 -8.58 0.36 -18.00
N LEU A 9 -7.27 0.13 -17.83
CA LEU A 9 -6.34 0.03 -18.95
C LEU A 9 -6.54 -1.24 -19.78
N HIS A 10 -6.93 -2.36 -19.17
CA HIS A 10 -7.30 -3.57 -19.90
C HIS A 10 -8.53 -3.33 -20.77
N ARG A 11 -9.59 -2.72 -20.23
CA ARG A 11 -10.78 -2.40 -21.01
C ARG A 11 -10.46 -1.45 -22.18
N ILE A 12 -9.61 -0.44 -21.95
CA ILE A 12 -9.15 0.45 -23.04
C ILE A 12 -8.33 -0.34 -24.08
N ALA A 13 -7.46 -1.26 -23.64
CA ALA A 13 -6.66 -2.11 -24.53
C ALA A 13 -7.57 -2.94 -25.45
N GLU A 14 -8.61 -3.56 -24.88
CA GLU A 14 -9.60 -4.35 -25.62
C GLU A 14 -10.37 -3.48 -26.61
N ASP A 15 -10.91 -2.34 -26.16
CA ASP A 15 -11.76 -1.48 -26.99
C ASP A 15 -10.98 -0.75 -28.10
N THR A 16 -9.66 -0.54 -27.92
CA THR A 16 -8.80 0.12 -28.92
C THR A 16 -7.94 -0.85 -29.74
N GLY A 17 -7.91 -2.13 -29.39
CA GLY A 17 -6.99 -3.12 -29.97
C GLY A 17 -5.49 -2.86 -29.67
N GLN A 18 -5.17 -2.02 -28.69
CA GLN A 18 -3.78 -1.71 -28.31
C GLN A 18 -3.26 -2.67 -27.25
N SER A 19 -1.93 -2.79 -27.14
CA SER A 19 -1.35 -3.59 -26.05
C SER A 19 -1.47 -2.87 -24.71
N PHE A 20 -1.83 -3.61 -23.65
CA PHE A 20 -1.86 -3.10 -22.28
C PHE A 20 -0.54 -2.44 -21.88
N THR A 21 0.59 -3.08 -22.18
CA THR A 21 1.93 -2.60 -21.83
C THR A 21 2.23 -1.24 -22.46
N GLU A 22 1.81 -1.02 -23.71
CA GLU A 22 2.01 0.27 -24.37
C GLU A 22 1.14 1.37 -23.76
N LEU A 23 -0.12 1.06 -23.44
CA LEU A 23 -1.02 1.99 -22.76
C LEU A 23 -0.50 2.37 -21.37
N ALA A 24 -0.11 1.38 -20.57
CA ALA A 24 0.46 1.59 -19.24
C ALA A 24 1.73 2.46 -19.29
N ARG A 25 2.62 2.20 -20.26
CA ARG A 25 3.82 3.04 -20.46
C ARG A 25 3.46 4.49 -20.78
N ARG A 26 2.53 4.72 -21.71
CA ARG A 26 2.09 6.08 -22.08
C ARG A 26 1.47 6.83 -20.89
N VAL A 27 0.67 6.15 -20.08
CA VAL A 27 0.09 6.75 -18.86
C VAL A 27 1.18 7.10 -17.86
N ASN A 28 2.13 6.19 -17.61
CA ASN A 28 3.25 6.44 -16.71
C ASN A 28 4.13 7.60 -17.17
N ASP A 29 4.40 7.71 -18.48
CA ASP A 29 5.16 8.83 -19.05
C ASP A 29 4.45 10.18 -18.84
N GLU A 30 3.13 10.23 -19.05
CA GLU A 30 2.33 11.42 -18.77
C GLU A 30 2.29 11.76 -17.27
N MET A 31 2.15 10.76 -16.39
CA MET A 31 2.19 10.96 -14.94
C MET A 31 3.55 11.47 -14.44
N ALA A 32 4.64 10.93 -14.98
CA ALA A 32 6.00 11.39 -14.70
C ALA A 32 6.21 12.86 -15.12
N SER A 33 5.45 13.35 -16.10
CA SER A 33 5.43 14.76 -16.52
C SER A 33 4.56 15.67 -15.64
N GLY A 34 3.93 15.13 -14.59
CA GLY A 34 3.14 15.91 -13.63
C GLY A 34 1.63 15.90 -13.86
N LYS A 35 1.13 15.08 -14.79
CA LYS A 35 -0.31 15.00 -15.08
C LYS A 35 -0.99 13.94 -14.22
N GLY A 36 -2.27 14.15 -13.92
CA GLY A 36 -3.07 13.15 -13.22
C GLY A 36 -3.31 11.91 -14.09
N ILE A 37 -3.52 10.76 -13.45
CA ILE A 37 -3.82 9.50 -14.17
C ILE A 37 -5.04 9.64 -15.09
N MET A 38 -6.09 10.31 -14.61
CA MET A 38 -7.33 10.49 -15.39
C MET A 38 -7.15 11.46 -16.56
N ASP A 39 -6.27 12.46 -16.44
CA ASP A 39 -5.91 13.33 -17.55
C ASP A 39 -5.14 12.57 -18.63
N ALA A 40 -4.19 11.73 -18.22
CA ALA A 40 -3.42 10.87 -19.13
C ALA A 40 -4.34 9.90 -19.88
N VAL A 41 -5.24 9.22 -19.15
CA VAL A 41 -6.24 8.32 -19.73
C VAL A 41 -7.18 9.05 -20.67
N ARG A 42 -7.71 10.22 -20.27
CA ARG A 42 -8.62 11.01 -21.12
C ARG A 42 -7.98 11.36 -22.46
N LYS A 43 -6.70 11.73 -22.50
CA LYS A 43 -5.99 12.01 -23.75
C LYS A 43 -5.90 10.79 -24.66
N ILE A 44 -5.64 9.63 -24.08
CA ILE A 44 -5.59 8.36 -24.83
C ILE A 44 -6.98 8.06 -25.41
N LEU A 45 -8.05 8.19 -24.62
CA LEU A 45 -9.42 7.93 -25.08
C LEU A 45 -9.83 8.84 -26.23
N ILE A 46 -9.62 10.16 -26.09
CA ILE A 46 -9.92 11.15 -27.13
C ILE A 46 -9.15 10.83 -28.41
N LYS A 47 -7.87 10.48 -28.32
CA LYS A 47 -7.04 10.13 -29.48
C LYS A 47 -7.55 8.89 -30.23
N ASN A 48 -8.21 7.98 -29.54
CA ASN A 48 -8.76 6.75 -30.11
C ASN A 48 -10.27 6.84 -30.41
N GLY A 49 -10.88 8.03 -30.28
CA GLY A 49 -12.30 8.22 -30.57
C GLY A 49 -13.26 7.60 -29.55
N LEU A 50 -12.78 7.25 -28.36
CA LEU A 50 -13.60 6.70 -27.26
C LEU A 50 -14.14 7.83 -26.37
N ASP A 51 -15.36 7.65 -25.82
CA ASP A 51 -15.95 8.61 -24.88
C ASP A 51 -15.27 8.52 -23.50
N PRO A 52 -14.57 9.57 -23.02
CA PRO A 52 -13.95 9.58 -21.70
C PRO A 52 -14.91 9.34 -20.53
N ASN A 53 -16.21 9.57 -20.72
CA ASN A 53 -17.19 9.41 -19.65
C ASN A 53 -17.44 7.94 -19.28
N GLU A 54 -17.19 7.01 -20.20
CA GLU A 54 -17.38 5.57 -19.97
C GLU A 54 -16.22 4.90 -19.19
N TYR A 55 -15.09 5.61 -19.08
CA TYR A 55 -13.83 5.12 -18.49
C TYR A 55 -13.43 6.01 -17.32
N ARG A 56 -14.12 5.80 -16.19
CA ARG A 56 -13.90 6.57 -14.95
C ARG A 56 -13.50 5.65 -13.80
N LEU A 57 -12.60 6.16 -12.95
CA LEU A 57 -12.30 5.62 -11.63
C LEU A 57 -13.03 6.47 -10.58
N SER A 58 -13.58 5.83 -9.56
CA SER A 58 -14.16 6.54 -8.42
C SER A 58 -13.31 6.30 -7.17
N PRO A 59 -12.51 7.29 -6.74
CA PRO A 59 -11.66 7.13 -5.56
C PRO A 59 -12.48 6.90 -4.28
N VAL A 60 -13.69 7.47 -4.19
CA VAL A 60 -14.61 7.22 -3.05
C VAL A 60 -15.07 5.76 -3.03
N ARG A 61 -15.43 5.17 -4.17
CA ARG A 61 -15.79 3.75 -4.24
C ARG A 61 -14.61 2.83 -3.93
N ILE A 62 -13.39 3.23 -4.31
CA ILE A 62 -12.17 2.49 -3.96
C ILE A 62 -11.99 2.47 -2.43
N VAL A 63 -12.10 3.63 -1.77
CA VAL A 63 -12.04 3.71 -0.30
C VAL A 63 -13.10 2.81 0.33
N ASN A 64 -14.36 2.93 -0.10
CA ASN A 64 -15.44 2.10 0.45
C ASN A 64 -15.18 0.60 0.28
N ARG A 65 -14.61 0.18 -0.86
CA ARG A 65 -14.25 -1.22 -1.09
C ARG A 65 -13.11 -1.68 -0.17
N ILE A 66 -12.07 -0.86 -0.01
CA ILE A 66 -10.98 -1.17 0.93
C ILE A 66 -11.53 -1.28 2.35
N THR A 67 -12.32 -0.31 2.82
CA THR A 67 -12.92 -0.33 4.15
C THR A 67 -13.75 -1.59 4.37
N HIS A 68 -14.58 -1.97 3.39
CA HIS A 68 -15.37 -3.20 3.47
C HIS A 68 -14.49 -4.45 3.64
N LEU A 69 -13.41 -4.57 2.86
CA LEU A 69 -12.48 -5.70 2.97
C LEU A 69 -11.81 -5.77 4.36
N LEU A 70 -11.55 -4.63 4.99
CA LEU A 70 -10.93 -4.55 6.31
C LEU A 70 -11.92 -4.85 7.45
N GLU A 71 -13.20 -4.55 7.27
CA GLU A 71 -14.27 -4.77 8.24
C GLU A 71 -14.79 -6.22 8.28
N GLU A 72 -14.62 -6.99 7.20
CA GLU A 72 -15.18 -8.34 7.06
C GLU A 72 -14.67 -9.32 8.14
N GLU A 73 -13.36 -9.42 8.34
CA GLU A 73 -12.79 -10.35 9.33
C GLU A 73 -11.46 -9.85 9.91
N TYR A 74 -11.40 -9.70 11.23
CA TYR A 74 -10.22 -9.17 11.92
C TYR A 74 -8.94 -10.00 11.71
N SER A 75 -9.07 -11.33 11.77
CA SER A 75 -7.95 -12.28 11.58
C SER A 75 -7.31 -12.12 10.20
N GLN A 76 -8.12 -11.98 9.15
CA GLN A 76 -7.69 -11.77 7.78
C GLN A 76 -7.02 -10.40 7.63
N THR A 77 -7.59 -9.36 8.22
CA THR A 77 -7.00 -8.02 8.23
C THR A 77 -5.61 -8.00 8.88
N LEU A 78 -5.40 -8.74 9.97
CA LEU A 78 -4.08 -8.91 10.58
C LEU A 78 -3.09 -9.64 9.66
N MET A 79 -3.53 -10.70 8.98
CA MET A 79 -2.70 -11.44 8.03
C MET A 79 -2.31 -10.58 6.82
N ILE A 80 -3.27 -9.82 6.26
CA ILE A 80 -3.02 -8.87 5.17
C ILE A 80 -2.02 -7.80 5.63
N SER A 81 -2.22 -7.23 6.81
CA SER A 81 -1.31 -6.24 7.39
C SER A 81 0.13 -6.76 7.48
N ALA A 82 0.28 -8.01 7.92
CA ALA A 82 1.58 -8.68 8.03
C ALA A 82 2.27 -8.83 6.66
N VAL A 83 1.53 -9.29 5.65
CA VAL A 83 2.05 -9.49 4.28
C VAL A 83 2.48 -8.14 3.68
N LEU A 84 1.63 -7.13 3.76
CA LEU A 84 1.92 -5.81 3.18
C LEU A 84 3.11 -5.13 3.86
N ALA A 85 3.23 -5.26 5.19
CA ALA A 85 4.39 -4.75 5.92
C ALA A 85 5.68 -5.41 5.42
N GLN A 86 5.69 -6.74 5.27
CA GLN A 86 6.84 -7.47 4.74
C GLN A 86 7.19 -7.06 3.30
N MET A 87 6.18 -6.80 2.46
CA MET A 87 6.40 -6.37 1.08
C MET A 87 6.98 -4.97 0.97
N VAL A 88 6.61 -4.03 1.85
CA VAL A 88 7.18 -2.66 1.86
C VAL A 88 8.68 -2.67 2.17
N GLU A 89 9.11 -3.59 3.04
CA GLU A 89 10.50 -3.73 3.47
C GLU A 89 11.35 -4.54 2.49
N SER A 90 10.70 -5.24 1.56
CA SER A 90 11.40 -6.04 0.57
C SER A 90 12.27 -5.16 -0.32
N THR A 91 13.49 -5.62 -0.58
CA THR A 91 14.39 -5.03 -1.60
C THR A 91 14.17 -5.61 -2.99
N ASP A 92 13.29 -6.62 -3.11
CA ASP A 92 13.05 -7.36 -4.34
C ASP A 92 12.03 -6.64 -5.26
N LYS A 93 11.80 -7.21 -6.45
CA LYS A 93 10.86 -6.66 -7.44
C LYS A 93 9.41 -6.61 -6.96
N ASP A 94 9.07 -7.42 -5.97
CA ASP A 94 7.72 -7.49 -5.38
C ASP A 94 7.51 -6.45 -4.25
N ARG A 95 8.36 -5.43 -4.20
CA ARG A 95 8.26 -4.36 -3.21
C ARG A 95 6.95 -3.60 -3.36
N PHE A 96 6.14 -3.62 -2.30
CA PHE A 96 4.92 -2.85 -2.26
C PHE A 96 5.25 -1.35 -2.12
N PRO A 97 4.67 -0.45 -2.94
CA PRO A 97 5.02 0.96 -2.89
C PRO A 97 4.67 1.58 -1.52
N PRO A 98 5.62 2.23 -0.82
CA PRO A 98 5.36 2.87 0.47
C PRO A 98 4.14 3.81 0.48
N PRO A 99 3.88 4.63 -0.56
CA PRO A 99 2.68 5.46 -0.58
C PRO A 99 1.36 4.67 -0.54
N ALA A 100 1.30 3.51 -1.22
CA ALA A 100 0.12 2.65 -1.23
C ALA A 100 -0.06 1.99 0.15
N PHE A 101 1.04 1.62 0.80
CA PHE A 101 1.02 1.15 2.17
C PHE A 101 0.56 2.22 3.17
N PHE A 102 0.90 3.50 2.96
CA PHE A 102 0.41 4.56 3.82
C PHE A 102 -1.11 4.75 3.71
N ILE A 103 -1.68 4.62 2.51
CA ILE A 103 -3.14 4.56 2.36
C ILE A 103 -3.72 3.41 3.18
N PHE A 104 -3.14 2.21 3.05
CA PHE A 104 -3.60 1.05 3.80
C PHE A 104 -3.61 1.32 5.31
N LEU A 105 -2.53 1.87 5.87
CA LEU A 105 -2.46 2.19 7.30
C LEU A 105 -3.48 3.24 7.74
N GLU A 106 -3.68 4.30 6.96
CA GLU A 106 -4.67 5.33 7.30
C GLU A 106 -6.10 4.78 7.28
N LEU A 107 -6.41 3.94 6.29
CA LEU A 107 -7.73 3.30 6.20
C LEU A 107 -7.92 2.27 7.32
N LEU A 108 -6.90 1.46 7.62
CA LEU A 108 -6.93 0.51 8.73
C LEU A 108 -7.18 1.22 10.08
N ASN A 109 -6.53 2.37 10.31
CA ASN A 109 -6.72 3.15 11.54
C ASN A 109 -8.12 3.81 11.64
N SER A 110 -8.83 3.93 10.51
CA SER A 110 -10.20 4.48 10.48
C SER A 110 -11.28 3.42 10.69
N VAL A 111 -10.93 2.13 10.59
CA VAL A 111 -11.87 1.02 10.77
C VAL A 111 -12.09 0.78 12.27
N PRO A 112 -13.34 0.80 12.76
CA PRO A 112 -13.65 0.42 14.14
C PRO A 112 -13.15 -1.00 14.43
N GLU A 113 -12.77 -1.30 15.69
CA GLU A 113 -12.37 -2.65 16.07
C GLU A 113 -13.39 -3.70 15.58
N ALA A 114 -12.98 -4.50 14.60
CA ALA A 114 -13.83 -5.50 13.99
C ALA A 114 -14.24 -6.54 15.04
N LYS A 115 -15.46 -7.08 14.91
CA LYS A 115 -15.93 -8.14 15.81
C LYS A 115 -14.99 -9.34 15.69
N GLN A 116 -14.47 -9.80 16.83
CA GLN A 116 -13.68 -11.04 16.89
C GLN A 116 -14.58 -12.23 16.58
N THR A 117 -14.70 -12.58 15.30
CA THR A 117 -15.30 -13.83 14.85
C THR A 117 -14.19 -14.73 14.33
N THR A 118 -13.99 -15.86 14.99
CA THR A 118 -13.04 -16.91 14.63
C THR A 118 -13.67 -17.83 13.59
N ASN A 119 -13.52 -17.52 12.30
CA ASN A 119 -13.82 -18.48 11.23
C ASN A 119 -12.53 -18.82 10.47
N LEU A 120 -11.99 -20.00 10.75
CA LEU A 120 -10.75 -20.53 10.16
C LEU A 120 -10.97 -21.13 8.77
N SER A 121 -11.61 -20.40 7.84
CA SER A 121 -11.77 -20.85 6.45
C SER A 121 -10.92 -20.05 5.46
N LEU A 122 -10.01 -20.81 4.81
CA LEU A 122 -9.44 -20.70 3.46
C LEU A 122 -8.37 -19.62 3.16
N SER A 123 -7.11 -20.06 3.06
CA SER A 123 -5.96 -19.21 2.69
C SER A 123 -6.05 -18.60 1.28
N SER A 124 -6.79 -19.22 0.35
CA SER A 124 -6.95 -18.68 -1.01
C SER A 124 -7.70 -17.36 -1.04
N GLU A 125 -8.66 -17.17 -0.13
CA GLU A 125 -9.39 -15.90 0.00
C GLU A 125 -8.48 -14.77 0.49
N ILE A 126 -7.46 -15.09 1.29
CA ILE A 126 -6.52 -14.10 1.83
C ILE A 126 -5.59 -13.58 0.73
N ASP A 127 -5.08 -14.45 -0.13
CA ASP A 127 -4.20 -14.06 -1.24
C ASP A 127 -4.95 -13.15 -2.25
N GLU A 128 -6.20 -13.50 -2.56
CA GLU A 128 -7.07 -12.70 -3.43
C GLU A 128 -7.39 -11.33 -2.81
N LYS A 129 -7.79 -11.28 -1.53
CA LYS A 129 -8.06 -10.02 -0.81
C LYS A 129 -6.81 -9.15 -0.68
N THR A 130 -5.65 -9.75 -0.42
CA THR A 130 -4.37 -9.03 -0.35
C THR A 130 -4.05 -8.40 -1.70
N THR A 131 -4.20 -9.15 -2.78
CA THR A 131 -3.99 -8.65 -4.15
C THR A 131 -4.96 -7.52 -4.47
N GLU A 132 -6.23 -7.66 -4.12
CA GLU A 132 -7.24 -6.62 -4.32
C GLU A 132 -6.87 -5.34 -3.56
N ILE A 133 -6.44 -5.44 -2.29
CA ILE A 133 -5.99 -4.29 -1.50
C ILE A 133 -4.76 -3.62 -2.14
N ILE A 134 -3.79 -4.39 -2.63
CA ILE A 134 -2.61 -3.85 -3.33
C ILE A 134 -3.05 -3.02 -4.55
N GLU A 135 -3.94 -3.55 -5.38
CA GLU A 135 -4.40 -2.88 -6.59
C GLU A 135 -5.24 -1.64 -6.28
N LEU A 136 -6.16 -1.73 -5.32
CA LEU A 136 -7.03 -0.63 -4.90
C LEU A 136 -6.21 0.51 -4.27
N THR A 137 -5.32 0.22 -3.34
CA THR A 137 -4.48 1.23 -2.69
C THR A 137 -3.52 1.90 -3.68
N THR A 138 -2.88 1.13 -4.56
CA THR A 138 -1.98 1.66 -5.60
C THR A 138 -2.75 2.55 -6.60
N THR A 139 -3.95 2.12 -6.99
CA THR A 139 -4.84 2.92 -7.84
C THR A 139 -5.25 4.21 -7.12
N LEU A 140 -5.63 4.12 -5.84
CA LEU A 140 -6.08 5.27 -5.07
C LEU A 140 -5.00 6.34 -4.96
N VAL A 141 -3.76 5.96 -4.60
CA VAL A 141 -2.62 6.90 -4.56
C VAL A 141 -2.42 7.57 -5.92
N SER A 142 -2.51 6.81 -7.01
CA SER A 142 -2.34 7.32 -8.38
C SER A 142 -3.37 8.38 -8.75
N ILE A 143 -4.57 8.32 -8.14
CA ILE A 143 -5.64 9.30 -8.34
C ILE A 143 -5.50 10.50 -7.41
N ILE A 144 -5.25 10.29 -6.11
CA ILE A 144 -5.36 11.37 -5.12
C ILE A 144 -4.06 12.15 -4.90
N CYS A 145 -2.92 11.64 -5.36
CA CYS A 145 -1.61 12.29 -5.23
C CYS A 145 -1.12 12.87 -6.58
N SER A 146 -0.37 13.97 -6.51
CA SER A 146 0.34 14.53 -7.65
C SER A 146 1.72 13.89 -7.79
N TRP A 147 2.08 13.52 -9.02
CA TRP A 147 3.30 12.78 -9.34
C TRP A 147 4.31 13.64 -10.10
N SER A 148 5.56 13.21 -10.08
CA SER A 148 6.68 13.74 -10.85
C SER A 148 7.69 12.62 -11.11
N LYS A 149 8.75 12.92 -11.87
CA LYS A 149 9.88 11.99 -12.05
C LYS A 149 10.54 11.58 -10.73
N GLN A 150 10.49 12.44 -9.70
CA GLN A 150 11.05 12.19 -8.38
C GLN A 150 10.06 11.49 -7.42
N GLY A 151 8.85 11.19 -7.90
CA GLY A 151 7.76 10.58 -7.12
C GLY A 151 6.69 11.59 -6.73
N ILE A 152 6.00 11.37 -5.61
CA ILE A 152 4.86 12.18 -5.17
C ILE A 152 5.32 13.55 -4.68
N THR A 153 4.67 14.62 -5.16
CA THR A 153 4.99 16.01 -4.83
C THR A 153 3.95 16.68 -3.94
N GLY A 154 2.73 16.13 -3.90
CA GLY A 154 1.62 16.70 -3.14
C GLY A 154 0.29 16.01 -3.43
N VAL A 155 -0.80 16.72 -3.18
CA VAL A 155 -2.17 16.27 -3.46
C VAL A 155 -2.53 16.59 -4.91
N ALA A 156 -3.24 15.67 -5.57
CA ALA A 156 -3.73 15.89 -6.93
C ALA A 156 -4.74 17.04 -6.99
N ARG A 157 -4.76 17.78 -8.11
CA ARG A 157 -5.65 18.95 -8.28
C ARG A 157 -7.13 18.58 -8.29
N ASP A 158 -7.42 17.40 -8.82
CA ASP A 158 -8.73 16.78 -8.98
C ASP A 158 -9.06 15.79 -7.85
N CYS A 159 -8.28 15.80 -6.76
CA CYS A 159 -8.60 15.02 -5.56
C CYS A 159 -9.97 15.46 -4.99
N PRO A 160 -10.92 14.53 -4.77
CA PRO A 160 -12.20 14.87 -4.16
C PRO A 160 -12.03 15.47 -2.76
N ASP A 161 -12.89 16.43 -2.41
CA ASP A 161 -12.81 17.16 -1.14
C ASP A 161 -12.83 16.23 0.08
N GLU A 162 -13.69 15.21 0.05
CA GLU A 162 -13.84 14.17 1.08
C GLU A 162 -12.54 13.37 1.33
N LEU A 163 -11.64 13.29 0.33
CA LEU A 163 -10.41 12.51 0.39
C LEU A 163 -9.15 13.38 0.51
N ARG A 164 -9.29 14.72 0.55
CA ARG A 164 -8.13 15.62 0.62
C ARG A 164 -7.31 15.41 1.89
N ASP A 165 -7.94 15.13 3.02
CA ASP A 165 -7.22 14.95 4.27
C ASP A 165 -6.37 13.67 4.24
N LEU A 166 -6.95 12.56 3.78
CA LEU A 166 -6.22 11.32 3.49
C LEU A 166 -5.04 11.58 2.54
N ALA A 167 -5.30 12.27 1.42
CA ALA A 167 -4.27 12.59 0.43
C ALA A 167 -3.14 13.45 1.00
N ARG A 168 -3.45 14.44 1.87
CA ARG A 168 -2.44 15.28 2.54
C ARG A 168 -1.56 14.46 3.47
N VAL A 169 -2.16 13.56 4.26
CA VAL A 169 -1.42 12.70 5.19
C VAL A 169 -0.49 11.77 4.41
N VAL A 170 -0.99 11.11 3.36
CA VAL A 170 -0.18 10.24 2.51
C VAL A 170 0.93 11.01 1.82
N ALA A 171 0.64 12.15 1.20
CA ALA A 171 1.66 12.97 0.54
C ALA A 171 2.75 13.44 1.54
N ARG A 172 2.38 13.81 2.76
CA ARG A 172 3.34 14.18 3.82
C ARG A 172 4.21 13.00 4.23
N LYS A 173 3.61 11.83 4.49
CA LYS A 173 4.34 10.60 4.85
C LYS A 173 5.27 10.16 3.72
N THR A 174 4.82 10.23 2.46
CA THR A 174 5.65 9.92 1.30
C THR A 174 6.83 10.87 1.17
N ARG A 175 6.65 12.18 1.38
CA ARG A 175 7.76 13.13 1.32
C ARG A 175 8.81 12.91 2.42
N LEU A 176 8.37 12.55 3.63
CA LEU A 176 9.29 12.12 4.70
C LEU A 176 10.08 10.89 4.26
N TYR A 177 9.38 9.87 3.74
CA TYR A 177 10.00 8.64 3.26
C TYR A 177 10.99 8.87 2.12
N GLN A 178 10.66 9.71 1.14
CA GLN A 178 11.54 10.12 0.04
C GLN A 178 12.77 10.88 0.53
N ALA A 179 12.69 11.55 1.68
CA ALA A 179 13.82 12.20 2.33
C ALA A 179 14.67 11.25 3.21
N GLY A 180 14.32 9.95 3.24
CA GLY A 180 15.01 8.96 4.06
C GLY A 180 14.57 8.94 5.53
N LEU A 181 13.39 9.51 5.84
CA LEU A 181 12.86 9.58 7.21
C LEU A 181 11.54 8.82 7.33
N TRP A 182 11.26 8.30 8.52
CA TRP A 182 10.04 7.57 8.82
C TRP A 182 9.48 7.93 10.20
N THR A 183 8.16 7.85 10.36
CA THR A 183 7.49 8.02 11.66
C THR A 183 7.16 6.64 12.23
N CYS A 184 7.86 6.22 13.29
CA CYS A 184 7.66 4.94 13.95
C CYS A 184 6.18 4.70 14.25
N LEU A 185 5.64 3.54 13.85
CA LEU A 185 4.21 3.22 14.02
C LEU A 185 3.81 3.10 15.50
N SER A 186 4.73 2.69 16.37
CA SER A 186 4.43 2.47 17.79
C SER A 186 4.51 3.76 18.62
N CYS A 187 5.55 4.57 18.44
CA CYS A 187 5.79 5.74 19.31
C CYS A 187 5.68 7.10 18.62
N GLY A 188 5.46 7.14 17.31
CA GLY A 188 5.35 8.39 16.55
C GLY A 188 6.65 9.18 16.41
N LYS A 189 7.80 8.67 16.88
CA LYS A 189 9.11 9.33 16.69
C LYS A 189 9.51 9.31 15.21
N VAL A 190 10.05 10.44 14.74
CA VAL A 190 10.69 10.51 13.42
C VAL A 190 12.11 9.97 13.53
N VAL A 191 12.44 8.99 12.69
CA VAL A 191 13.74 8.28 12.67
C VAL A 191 14.26 8.17 11.23
N ASP A 192 15.56 7.91 11.06
CA ASP A 192 16.12 7.57 9.76
C ASP A 192 15.53 6.22 9.31
N LEU A 193 15.16 6.12 8.04
CA LEU A 193 14.61 4.90 7.45
C LEU A 193 15.58 3.72 7.60
N LYS A 194 16.89 3.97 7.58
CA LYS A 194 17.92 2.93 7.79
C LYS A 194 17.91 2.35 9.20
N ASP A 195 17.43 3.12 10.16
CA ASP A 195 17.33 2.72 11.57
C ASP A 195 15.96 2.08 11.88
N THR A 196 15.13 1.87 10.85
CA THR A 196 13.84 1.20 11.00
C THR A 196 13.91 -0.29 10.71
N ARG A 197 13.19 -1.07 11.51
CA ARG A 197 12.84 -2.47 11.24
C ARG A 197 11.36 -2.64 11.48
N ALA A 198 10.66 -3.33 10.58
CA ALA A 198 9.20 -3.40 10.57
C ALA A 198 8.50 -2.03 10.61
N LEU A 199 9.11 -0.97 10.06
CA LEU A 199 8.64 0.43 10.22
C LEU A 199 8.51 0.88 11.69
N LEU A 200 9.28 0.26 12.59
CA LEU A 200 9.46 0.66 13.99
C LEU A 200 10.85 1.25 14.19
N CYS A 201 10.98 2.17 15.14
CA CYS A 201 12.30 2.58 15.61
C CYS A 201 12.96 1.46 16.42
N SER A 202 14.29 1.48 16.50
CA SER A 202 15.08 0.51 17.26
C SER A 202 14.60 0.31 18.71
N GLU A 203 14.19 1.38 19.40
CA GLU A 203 13.66 1.30 20.77
C GLU A 203 12.33 0.52 20.85
N CYS A 204 11.41 0.78 19.92
CA CYS A 204 10.11 0.10 19.90
C CYS A 204 10.24 -1.35 19.43
N ASP A 205 11.13 -1.60 18.47
CA ASP A 205 11.47 -2.94 18.03
C ASP A 205 12.05 -3.76 19.20
N ALA A 206 13.06 -3.22 19.91
CA ALA A 206 13.70 -3.88 21.06
C ALA A 206 12.73 -4.22 22.19
N LYS A 207 11.73 -3.38 22.47
CA LYS A 207 10.71 -3.66 23.50
C LYS A 207 9.85 -4.88 23.20
N ILE A 208 9.63 -5.20 21.93
CA ILE A 208 8.91 -6.40 21.53
C ILE A 208 9.73 -7.67 21.88
N TYR A 209 11.06 -7.55 21.99
CA TYR A 209 11.96 -8.64 22.37
C TYR A 209 12.20 -8.73 23.88
N GLY A 210 12.29 -7.60 24.58
CA GLY A 210 12.56 -7.58 26.02
C GLY A 210 11.52 -8.33 26.86
N ASP A 211 10.27 -8.43 26.38
CA ASP A 211 9.20 -9.18 27.06
C ASP A 211 9.29 -10.72 26.87
N LEU A 212 10.24 -11.22 26.06
CA LEU A 212 10.43 -12.67 25.82
C LEU A 212 11.53 -13.30 26.69
N GLU A 213 12.32 -12.51 27.43
CA GLU A 213 13.44 -13.02 28.26
C GLU A 213 13.00 -13.71 29.56
N ASP A 214 11.72 -13.62 29.95
CA ASP A 214 11.19 -14.26 31.18
C ASP A 214 10.66 -15.69 30.98
N MET A 215 10.89 -16.31 29.81
CA MET A 215 10.54 -17.71 29.56
C MET A 215 11.72 -18.67 29.84
N PRO A 216 11.52 -19.76 30.60
CA PRO A 216 12.60 -20.67 30.96
C PRO A 216 13.23 -21.29 29.71
N VAL A 217 14.54 -21.07 29.58
CA VAL A 217 15.43 -21.52 28.50
C VAL A 217 15.23 -23.01 28.25
N ARG A 218 14.44 -23.35 27.23
CA ARG A 218 14.61 -24.60 26.48
C ARG A 218 15.58 -24.29 25.35
N THR A 219 16.70 -24.99 25.34
CA THR A 219 17.71 -24.99 24.28
C THR A 219 17.05 -25.09 22.90
N TYR A 220 16.84 -23.92 22.29
CA TYR A 220 16.39 -23.74 20.93
C TYR A 220 17.17 -22.57 20.39
N HIS A 221 17.86 -22.78 19.25
CA HIS A 221 18.54 -21.72 18.51
C HIS A 221 17.72 -20.44 18.52
N GLU A 222 18.28 -19.35 19.06
CA GLU A 222 17.64 -18.05 19.01
C GLU A 222 17.36 -17.71 17.55
N ARG A 223 16.10 -17.45 17.24
CA ARG A 223 15.68 -17.08 15.90
C ARG A 223 15.78 -15.57 15.78
N GLU A 224 16.92 -15.06 15.30
CA GLU A 224 17.10 -13.63 15.03
C GLU A 224 16.12 -13.16 13.96
N ARG A 225 15.16 -12.32 14.34
CA ARG A 225 14.23 -11.74 13.38
C ARG A 225 14.97 -10.72 12.51
N THR A 226 14.78 -10.82 11.20
CA THR A 226 15.41 -9.92 10.22
C THR A 226 14.41 -8.99 9.52
N GLY A 227 13.12 -9.09 9.88
CA GLY A 227 12.03 -8.25 9.36
C GLY A 227 10.66 -8.75 9.82
N PHE A 228 9.58 -8.12 9.38
CA PHE A 228 8.24 -8.58 9.76
C PHE A 228 8.00 -10.03 9.31
N GLY A 229 7.69 -10.95 10.23
CA GLY A 229 7.47 -12.37 9.92
C GLY A 229 8.71 -13.21 9.54
N LYS A 230 9.91 -12.62 9.43
CA LYS A 230 11.13 -13.33 9.01
C LYS A 230 12.09 -13.55 10.17
N THR A 231 12.50 -14.80 10.39
CA THR A 231 13.59 -15.14 11.31
C THR A 231 14.71 -15.88 10.61
N LYS A 232 15.96 -15.60 11.00
CA LYS A 232 17.15 -16.39 10.68
C LYS A 232 17.52 -17.21 11.91
N LYS A 233 18.24 -18.31 11.71
CA LYS A 233 18.92 -18.99 12.82
C LYS A 233 20.03 -18.07 13.31
N GLY A 234 19.93 -17.64 14.56
CA GLY A 234 21.00 -16.99 15.29
C GLY A 234 22.09 -18.01 15.67
N PRO A 235 23.23 -17.52 16.19
CA PRO A 235 24.34 -18.37 16.61
C PRO A 235 23.91 -19.36 17.71
N GLU A 236 24.60 -20.50 17.78
CA GLU A 236 24.49 -21.39 18.94
C GLU A 236 25.04 -20.65 20.17
N LEU A 237 24.22 -20.55 21.22
CA LEU A 237 24.65 -20.09 22.53
C LEU A 237 25.50 -21.21 23.16
N GLU A 238 26.73 -20.89 23.54
CA GLU A 238 27.56 -21.72 24.44
C GLU A 238 27.02 -21.67 25.89
#